data_AF-A0A818H439-F1
#
_entry.id   AF-A0A818H439-F1
#
_cell.length_a   1.000
_cell.length_b   1.000
_cell.length_c   1.000
_cell.angle_alpha   90.00
_cell.angle_beta   90.00
_cell.angle_gamma   90.00
#
_symmetry.space_group_name_H-M   'P 1'
#
loop_
_entity.id
_entity.type
_entity.pdbx_description
1 polymer ?
#
loop_
_entity_poly.entity_id
_entity_poly.type
_entity_poly.pdbx_seq_one_letter_code
_entity_poly.pdbx_strand_id
1 'polypeptide(L)'
;MVLDSILKNKNENNVTIGGNLHQQLPSNKKIKWMALIFFLVLSVSFSLITSKWIYFKKSNSQYTRISQQDLLDGCRYVYIDLGTNIGIQIRKLYEPHLYPNTHVLPLFKQIFENHSNEVCSVGFEANPLHENYLKEFENYCLKHNWRVKIFTSTAVSIIEKNLTFYIEPGNEANNQWGASLEANIKKPSIIVPSIDIVSWFKKTVLNRKIPPGFASSKIMMKIDIEGHDPIVLANLILNGIYCSIDLIYGEHFDKKFQNAISVLQQYSNSCKTKLIYMDDESYHNKRFPFIIDN
;
A
#
# COMPACT_ATOMS: atom_id res chain seq x y z
N MET A 1 45.97 8.77 -8.70
CA MET A 1 46.83 7.78 -9.36
C MET A 1 45.95 7.02 -10.34
N VAL A 2 46.13 7.35 -11.62
CA VAL A 2 45.76 6.64 -12.86
C VAL A 2 44.26 6.29 -13.08
N LEU A 3 43.58 7.24 -13.74
CA LEU A 3 42.66 6.99 -14.85
C LEU A 3 43.46 6.49 -16.07
N ASP A 4 42.87 5.59 -16.87
CA ASP A 4 42.97 5.44 -18.34
C ASP A 4 43.07 3.98 -18.80
N SER A 5 42.16 3.56 -19.68
CA SER A 5 42.46 2.66 -20.82
C SER A 5 41.22 2.30 -21.64
N ILE A 6 40.68 3.23 -22.43
CA ILE A 6 39.94 2.86 -23.65
C ILE A 6 40.25 3.91 -24.72
N LEU A 7 41.03 3.52 -25.75
CA LEU A 7 40.90 3.93 -27.16
C LEU A 7 42.17 3.57 -27.95
N LYS A 8 42.05 2.62 -28.89
CA LYS A 8 42.60 2.64 -30.28
C LYS A 8 42.70 1.20 -30.81
N ASN A 9 41.96 0.91 -31.88
CA ASN A 9 42.62 0.68 -33.16
C ASN A 9 41.61 0.63 -34.31
N LYS A 10 41.95 1.37 -35.36
CA LYS A 10 41.29 1.48 -36.66
C LYS A 10 42.40 1.25 -37.69
N ASN A 11 42.04 0.55 -38.78
CA ASN A 11 42.70 0.45 -40.11
C ASN A 11 42.80 -1.03 -40.53
N GLU A 12 41.93 -1.45 -41.46
CA GLU A 12 42.04 -1.34 -42.93
C GLU A 12 42.84 -2.51 -43.49
N ASN A 13 42.17 -3.36 -44.27
CA ASN A 13 42.78 -4.13 -45.34
C ASN A 13 41.79 -4.23 -46.50
N ASN A 14 42.23 -3.69 -47.63
CA ASN A 14 41.57 -3.67 -48.92
C ASN A 14 41.57 -5.06 -49.57
N VAL A 15 40.47 -5.41 -50.23
CA VAL A 15 40.39 -6.49 -51.21
C VAL A 15 39.81 -5.92 -52.50
N THR A 16 40.49 -6.13 -53.61
CA THR A 16 40.04 -5.78 -54.97
C THR A 16 40.12 -7.01 -55.88
N ILE A 17 39.42 -6.88 -57.03
CA ILE A 17 39.34 -7.75 -58.22
C ILE A 17 38.24 -8.82 -58.07
N GLY A 18 37.27 -8.99 -58.97
CA GLY A 18 36.95 -8.41 -60.27
C GLY A 18 35.95 -9.36 -60.93
N GLY A 19 34.89 -8.84 -61.55
CA GLY A 19 33.86 -9.69 -62.17
C GLY A 19 32.78 -8.89 -62.89
N ASN A 20 32.92 -8.78 -64.21
CA ASN A 20 31.90 -8.27 -65.12
C ASN A 20 30.69 -9.23 -65.12
N LEU A 21 29.50 -8.74 -64.80
CA LEU A 21 28.25 -9.36 -65.21
C LEU A 21 27.29 -8.29 -65.73
N HIS A 22 27.08 -8.30 -67.05
CA HIS A 22 25.97 -7.62 -67.69
C HIS A 22 24.66 -8.16 -67.12
N GLN A 23 23.86 -7.32 -66.46
CA GLN A 23 22.44 -7.58 -66.22
C GLN A 23 21.59 -6.43 -66.75
N GLN A 24 20.66 -6.80 -67.63
CA GLN A 24 19.67 -5.94 -68.25
C GLN A 24 18.76 -5.30 -67.19
N LEU A 25 18.64 -3.97 -67.24
CA LEU A 25 17.70 -3.20 -66.41
C LEU A 25 16.25 -3.55 -66.79
N PRO A 26 15.41 -3.99 -65.85
CA PRO A 26 14.00 -4.24 -66.13
C PRO A 26 13.24 -2.91 -66.25
N SER A 27 12.27 -2.87 -67.15
CA SER A 27 11.51 -1.68 -67.52
C SER A 27 10.96 -0.90 -66.31
N ASN A 28 11.10 0.42 -66.39
CA ASN A 28 10.82 1.44 -65.36
C ASN A 28 9.38 1.41 -64.77
N LYS A 29 8.45 0.64 -65.36
CA LYS A 29 7.08 0.46 -64.83
C LYS A 29 7.00 -0.57 -63.70
N LYS A 30 7.77 -1.66 -63.72
CA LYS A 30 7.69 -2.70 -62.67
C LYS A 30 8.28 -2.25 -61.34
N ILE A 31 9.34 -1.44 -61.37
CA ILE A 31 9.98 -0.88 -60.16
C ILE A 31 9.05 0.11 -59.46
N LYS A 32 8.32 0.94 -60.21
CA LYS A 32 7.32 1.86 -59.65
C LYS A 32 6.15 1.13 -58.97
N TRP A 33 5.66 0.04 -59.56
CA TRP A 33 4.59 -0.75 -58.96
C TRP A 33 5.04 -1.52 -57.71
N MET A 34 6.25 -2.07 -57.69
CA MET A 34 6.77 -2.74 -56.49
C MET A 34 7.05 -1.76 -55.34
N ALA A 35 7.56 -0.56 -55.64
CA ALA A 35 7.72 0.49 -54.64
C ALA A 35 6.37 0.94 -54.05
N LEU A 36 5.32 1.07 -54.88
CA LEU A 36 3.99 1.45 -54.42
C LEU A 36 3.35 0.39 -53.50
N ILE A 37 3.51 -0.89 -53.84
CA ILE A 37 3.03 -2.01 -53.01
C ILE A 37 3.81 -2.07 -51.70
N PHE A 38 5.14 -1.87 -51.73
CA PHE A 38 5.96 -1.87 -50.52
C PHE A 38 5.58 -0.72 -49.57
N PHE A 39 5.32 0.48 -50.10
CA PHE A 39 4.83 1.61 -49.31
C PHE A 39 3.42 1.38 -48.76
N LEU A 40 2.52 0.77 -49.52
CA LEU A 40 1.17 0.41 -49.05
C LEU A 40 1.24 -0.62 -47.91
N VAL A 41 2.04 -1.68 -48.06
CA VAL A 41 2.21 -2.72 -47.03
C VAL A 41 2.86 -2.13 -45.76
N LEU A 42 3.86 -1.25 -45.90
CA LEU A 42 4.43 -0.53 -44.76
C LEU A 42 3.42 0.39 -44.07
N SER A 43 2.58 1.11 -44.81
CA SER A 43 1.58 2.02 -44.23
C SER A 43 0.46 1.29 -43.47
N VAL A 44 0.03 0.13 -43.96
CA VAL A 44 -0.97 -0.72 -43.29
C VAL A 44 -0.37 -1.38 -42.06
N SER A 45 0.88 -1.85 -42.14
CA SER A 45 1.61 -2.43 -41.00
C SER A 45 1.87 -1.39 -39.91
N PHE A 46 2.24 -0.16 -40.28
CA PHE A 46 2.44 0.94 -39.34
C PHE A 46 1.12 1.40 -38.70
N SER A 47 0.01 1.37 -39.44
CA SER A 47 -1.33 1.67 -38.87
C SER A 47 -1.82 0.60 -37.90
N LEU A 48 -1.51 -0.68 -38.14
CA LEU A 48 -1.85 -1.78 -37.23
C LEU A 48 -0.97 -1.81 -35.98
N ILE A 49 0.33 -1.47 -36.11
CA ILE A 49 1.23 -1.36 -34.97
C ILE A 49 0.88 -0.14 -34.12
N THR A 50 0.59 1.01 -34.72
CA THR A 50 0.18 2.21 -33.97
C THR A 50 -1.19 2.06 -33.33
N SER A 51 -2.16 1.38 -33.97
CA SER A 51 -3.47 1.11 -33.35
C SER A 51 -3.37 0.13 -32.18
N LYS A 52 -2.53 -0.92 -32.27
CA LYS A 52 -2.20 -1.79 -31.12
C LYS A 52 -1.46 -1.03 -30.02
N TRP A 53 -0.49 -0.17 -30.35
CA TRP A 53 0.22 0.64 -29.37
C TRP A 53 -0.69 1.66 -28.68
N ILE A 54 -1.61 2.30 -29.42
CA ILE A 54 -2.60 3.21 -28.87
C ILE A 54 -3.60 2.45 -27.98
N TYR A 55 -4.01 1.24 -28.37
CA TYR A 55 -4.91 0.40 -27.57
C TYR A 55 -4.21 -0.14 -26.30
N PHE A 56 -2.95 -0.57 -26.41
CA PHE A 56 -2.14 -1.05 -25.27
C PHE A 56 -1.73 0.09 -24.33
N LYS A 57 -1.52 1.31 -24.85
CA LYS A 57 -1.27 2.51 -24.04
C LYS A 57 -2.55 3.01 -23.36
N LYS A 58 -3.73 2.82 -24.00
CA LYS A 58 -5.04 3.18 -23.42
C LYS A 58 -5.50 2.20 -22.33
N SER A 59 -5.10 0.93 -22.36
CA SER A 59 -5.41 -0.01 -21.27
C SER A 59 -4.49 0.11 -20.05
N ASN A 60 -3.35 0.78 -20.16
CA ASN A 60 -2.36 0.94 -19.08
C ASN A 60 -2.29 2.34 -18.44
N SER A 61 -3.16 3.28 -18.83
CA SER A 61 -3.13 4.67 -18.30
C SER A 61 -4.40 5.11 -17.57
N GLN A 62 -5.33 4.20 -17.29
CA GLN A 62 -6.62 4.54 -16.67
C GLN A 62 -6.88 3.82 -15.33
N TYR A 63 -5.85 3.24 -14.72
CA TYR A 63 -5.75 3.20 -13.25
C TYR A 63 -5.02 4.49 -12.85
N THR A 64 -5.78 5.58 -12.81
CA THR A 64 -5.31 6.87 -12.32
C THR A 64 -4.63 6.67 -10.97
N ARG A 65 -3.38 7.14 -10.85
CA ARG A 65 -2.75 7.43 -9.56
C ARG A 65 -3.70 8.37 -8.80
N ILE A 66 -4.64 7.83 -8.03
CA ILE A 66 -5.23 8.57 -6.92
C ILE A 66 -4.01 8.97 -6.11
N SER A 67 -3.71 10.27 -6.09
CA SER A 67 -2.60 10.74 -5.28
C SER A 67 -2.92 10.32 -3.85
N GLN A 68 -1.96 9.84 -3.06
CA GLN A 68 -2.20 9.46 -1.66
C GLN A 68 -2.98 10.54 -0.88
N GLN A 69 -2.88 11.79 -1.32
CA GLN A 69 -3.56 12.95 -0.75
C GLN A 69 -5.08 12.91 -0.89
N ASP A 70 -5.61 12.24 -1.92
CA ASP A 70 -7.06 12.17 -2.17
C ASP A 70 -7.71 10.92 -1.57
N LEU A 71 -6.92 10.03 -0.95
CA LEU A 71 -7.39 8.73 -0.45
C LEU A 71 -8.55 8.88 0.53
N LEU A 72 -8.45 9.86 1.43
CA LEU A 72 -9.41 10.10 2.51
C LEU A 72 -10.29 11.34 2.26
N ASP A 73 -10.25 11.91 1.06
CA ASP A 73 -11.16 13.01 0.71
C ASP A 73 -12.61 12.52 0.77
N GLY A 74 -13.46 13.32 1.39
CA GLY A 74 -14.86 13.00 1.68
C GLY A 74 -15.08 12.07 2.87
N CYS A 75 -14.03 11.61 3.56
CA CYS A 75 -14.18 10.73 4.72
C CYS A 75 -14.49 11.53 5.99
N ARG A 76 -15.71 11.35 6.51
CA ARG A 76 -16.11 11.90 7.81
C ARG A 76 -15.42 11.17 8.96
N TYR A 77 -15.31 9.86 8.87
CA TYR A 77 -14.69 9.03 9.89
C TYR A 77 -13.52 8.26 9.29
N VAL A 78 -12.46 8.10 10.08
CA VAL A 78 -11.25 7.39 9.65
C VAL A 78 -10.88 6.35 10.69
N TYR A 79 -10.71 5.12 10.23
CA TYR A 79 -10.13 4.04 11.01
C TYR A 79 -8.77 3.66 10.41
N ILE A 80 -7.74 3.63 11.23
CA ILE A 80 -6.37 3.30 10.81
C ILE A 80 -5.94 2.04 11.55
N ASP A 81 -5.55 1.00 10.81
CA ASP A 81 -5.15 -0.29 11.35
C ASP A 81 -3.66 -0.54 11.04
N LEU A 82 -2.80 -0.24 12.00
CA LEU A 82 -1.36 -0.49 11.88
C LEU A 82 -1.07 -1.91 12.35
N GLY A 83 -0.66 -2.79 11.43
CA GLY A 83 -0.56 -4.23 11.67
C GLY A 83 -1.90 -4.91 11.47
N THR A 84 -2.41 -4.79 10.24
CA THR A 84 -3.72 -5.32 9.85
C THR A 84 -3.78 -6.84 9.90
N ASN A 85 -2.64 -7.53 9.86
CA ASN A 85 -2.52 -8.98 9.82
C ASN A 85 -3.41 -9.54 8.69
N ILE A 86 -4.41 -10.36 9.00
CA ILE A 86 -5.39 -10.85 8.02
C ILE A 86 -6.68 -10.00 7.92
N GLY A 87 -6.65 -8.72 8.28
CA GLY A 87 -7.77 -7.78 8.04
C GLY A 87 -9.00 -7.94 8.94
N ILE A 88 -8.93 -8.78 9.96
CA ILE A 88 -10.09 -9.08 10.83
C ILE A 88 -10.59 -7.84 11.58
N GLN A 89 -9.70 -6.93 12.01
CA GLN A 89 -10.11 -5.73 12.74
C GLN A 89 -10.93 -4.77 11.87
N ILE A 90 -10.47 -4.54 10.63
CA ILE A 90 -11.25 -3.81 9.62
C ILE A 90 -12.57 -4.52 9.34
N ARG A 91 -12.59 -5.86 9.25
CA ARG A 91 -13.82 -6.61 9.00
C ARG A 91 -14.83 -6.51 10.15
N LYS A 92 -14.37 -6.54 11.41
CA LYS A 92 -15.18 -6.29 12.61
C LYS A 92 -15.92 -4.95 12.56
N LEU A 93 -15.32 -3.93 11.94
CA LEU A 93 -15.95 -2.61 11.77
C LEU A 93 -17.16 -2.65 10.83
N TYR A 94 -17.04 -3.31 9.69
CA TYR A 94 -18.08 -3.33 8.65
C TYR A 94 -19.10 -4.45 8.81
N GLU A 95 -18.69 -5.58 9.39
CA GLU A 95 -19.54 -6.76 9.60
C GLU A 95 -19.59 -7.18 11.08
N PRO A 96 -19.96 -6.28 12.01
CA PRO A 96 -19.88 -6.55 13.46
C PRO A 96 -20.74 -7.75 13.89
N HIS A 97 -21.79 -8.07 13.14
CA HIS A 97 -22.67 -9.21 13.42
C HIS A 97 -21.98 -10.58 13.28
N LEU A 98 -20.88 -10.68 12.53
CA LEU A 98 -20.07 -11.90 12.42
C LEU A 98 -19.11 -12.08 13.61
N TYR A 99 -18.96 -11.04 14.43
CA TYR A 99 -18.02 -10.98 15.55
C TYR A 99 -18.74 -10.61 16.85
N PRO A 100 -19.76 -11.37 17.26
CA PRO A 100 -20.42 -11.08 18.52
C PRO A 100 -19.42 -11.15 19.68
N ASN A 101 -19.57 -10.23 20.63
CA ASN A 101 -18.83 -10.16 21.89
C ASN A 101 -17.34 -9.80 21.80
N THR A 102 -16.84 -9.29 20.67
CA THR A 102 -15.43 -8.83 20.64
C THR A 102 -15.26 -7.50 21.35
N HIS A 103 -14.09 -7.33 21.97
CA HIS A 103 -13.80 -6.17 22.81
C HIS A 103 -13.69 -4.85 22.04
N VAL A 104 -13.41 -4.91 20.73
CA VAL A 104 -13.32 -3.70 19.89
C VAL A 104 -14.68 -3.13 19.49
N LEU A 105 -15.76 -3.91 19.44
CA LEU A 105 -17.08 -3.41 18.99
C LEU A 105 -17.61 -2.24 19.84
N PRO A 106 -17.51 -2.27 21.19
CA PRO A 106 -17.85 -1.10 22.01
C PRO A 106 -17.05 0.16 21.65
N LEU A 107 -15.78 0.01 21.27
CA LEU A 107 -14.93 1.14 20.88
C LEU A 107 -15.35 1.71 19.52
N PHE A 108 -15.63 0.85 18.53
CA PHE A 108 -16.18 1.29 17.25
C PHE A 108 -17.51 2.03 17.44
N LYS A 109 -18.42 1.50 18.27
CA LYS A 109 -19.68 2.16 18.59
C LYS A 109 -19.48 3.49 19.31
N GLN A 110 -18.47 3.59 20.18
CA GLN A 110 -18.15 4.85 20.88
C GLN A 110 -17.67 5.94 19.91
N ILE A 111 -16.87 5.59 18.89
CA ILE A 111 -16.23 6.57 18.01
C ILE A 111 -17.03 6.84 16.75
N PHE A 112 -17.61 5.80 16.15
CA PHE A 112 -18.29 5.85 14.86
C PHE A 112 -19.81 5.65 14.97
N GLU A 113 -20.33 5.38 16.18
CA GLU A 113 -21.76 5.15 16.42
C GLU A 113 -22.29 4.02 15.51
N ASN A 114 -23.34 4.27 14.73
CA ASN A 114 -23.88 3.32 13.75
C ASN A 114 -23.43 3.64 12.31
N HIS A 115 -22.39 4.46 12.15
CA HIS A 115 -21.92 4.97 10.85
C HIS A 115 -20.76 4.18 10.26
N SER A 116 -20.65 2.86 10.51
CA SER A 116 -19.57 2.03 9.95
C SER A 116 -19.41 2.18 8.43
N ASN A 117 -20.52 2.32 7.69
CA ASN A 117 -20.51 2.52 6.24
C ASN A 117 -19.99 3.91 5.79
N GLU A 118 -19.89 4.89 6.70
CA GLU A 118 -19.31 6.22 6.46
C GLU A 118 -17.82 6.30 6.88
N VAL A 119 -17.28 5.21 7.43
CA VAL A 119 -15.87 5.13 7.81
C VAL A 119 -15.04 4.80 6.57
N CYS A 120 -13.91 5.49 6.44
CA CYS A 120 -12.83 5.06 5.57
C CYS A 120 -11.77 4.34 6.39
N SER A 121 -11.40 3.13 5.99
CA SER A 121 -10.40 2.34 6.68
C SER A 121 -9.09 2.30 5.90
N VAL A 122 -7.98 2.51 6.59
CA VAL A 122 -6.64 2.32 6.04
C VAL A 122 -5.91 1.27 6.86
N GLY A 123 -5.48 0.19 6.22
CA GLY A 123 -4.66 -0.86 6.81
C GLY A 123 -3.21 -0.82 6.33
N PHE A 124 -2.27 -1.21 7.18
CA PHE A 124 -0.88 -1.46 6.83
C PHE A 124 -0.49 -2.84 7.33
N GLU A 125 0.06 -3.67 6.44
CA GLU A 125 0.58 -4.98 6.79
C GLU A 125 1.94 -5.19 6.13
N ALA A 126 2.97 -5.45 6.94
CA ALA A 126 4.34 -5.60 6.48
C ALA A 126 4.60 -7.00 5.92
N ASN A 127 3.92 -8.02 6.45
CA ASN A 127 4.15 -9.41 6.11
C ASN A 127 3.62 -9.75 4.70
N PRO A 128 4.51 -10.02 3.74
CA PRO A 128 4.11 -10.31 2.36
C PRO A 128 3.32 -11.62 2.23
N LEU A 129 3.37 -12.51 3.23
CA LEU A 129 2.58 -13.75 3.23
C LEU A 129 1.07 -13.49 3.34
N HIS A 130 0.67 -12.29 3.77
CA HIS A 130 -0.74 -11.89 3.84
C HIS A 130 -1.23 -11.14 2.59
N GLU A 131 -0.33 -10.75 1.69
CA GLU A 131 -0.62 -9.83 0.57
C GLU A 131 -1.79 -10.30 -0.32
N ASN A 132 -1.77 -11.57 -0.74
CA ASN A 132 -2.81 -12.09 -1.64
C ASN A 132 -4.19 -12.05 -0.98
N TYR A 133 -4.29 -12.55 0.26
CA TYR A 133 -5.54 -12.56 1.02
C TYR A 133 -6.04 -11.14 1.31
N LEU A 134 -5.15 -10.21 1.67
CA LEU A 134 -5.52 -8.83 1.95
C LEU A 134 -5.98 -8.08 0.69
N LYS A 135 -5.42 -8.38 -0.48
CA LYS A 135 -5.91 -7.85 -1.75
C LYS A 135 -7.30 -8.40 -2.09
N GLU A 136 -7.56 -9.68 -1.83
CA GLU A 136 -8.90 -10.25 -1.97
C GLU A 136 -9.90 -9.59 -1.00
N PHE A 137 -9.49 -9.36 0.25
CA PHE A 137 -10.31 -8.66 1.24
C PHE A 137 -10.57 -7.19 0.87
N GLU A 138 -9.56 -6.44 0.39
CA GLU A 138 -9.74 -5.08 -0.11
C GLU A 138 -10.78 -5.06 -1.25
N ASN A 139 -10.66 -5.99 -2.20
CA ASN A 139 -11.63 -6.13 -3.30
C ASN A 139 -13.05 -6.49 -2.81
N TYR A 140 -13.16 -7.35 -1.80
CA TYR A 140 -14.43 -7.67 -1.15
C TYR A 140 -15.08 -6.42 -0.56
N CYS A 141 -14.33 -5.62 0.20
CA CYS A 141 -14.83 -4.37 0.79
C CYS A 141 -15.30 -3.37 -0.27
N LEU A 142 -14.51 -3.20 -1.35
CA LEU A 142 -14.88 -2.29 -2.44
C LEU A 142 -16.17 -2.72 -3.15
N LYS A 143 -16.42 -4.03 -3.32
CA LYS A 143 -17.68 -4.55 -3.88
C LYS A 143 -18.90 -4.25 -3.00
N HIS A 144 -18.69 -4.04 -1.69
CA HIS A 144 -19.73 -3.67 -0.73
C HIS A 144 -19.86 -2.15 -0.53
N ASN A 145 -19.20 -1.34 -1.37
CA ASN A 145 -19.12 0.11 -1.25
C ASN A 145 -18.46 0.61 0.05
N TRP A 146 -17.65 -0.23 0.70
CA TRP A 146 -16.83 0.19 1.83
C TRP A 146 -15.50 0.77 1.35
N ARG A 147 -15.12 1.92 1.91
CA ARG A 147 -13.90 2.63 1.52
C ARG A 147 -12.71 2.10 2.30
N VAL A 148 -12.13 1.02 1.82
CA VAL A 148 -10.96 0.37 2.44
C VAL A 148 -9.75 0.47 1.52
N LYS A 149 -8.59 0.82 2.09
CA LYS A 149 -7.29 0.71 1.43
C LYS A 149 -6.30 0.02 2.36
N ILE A 150 -5.69 -1.05 1.88
CA ILE A 150 -4.66 -1.80 2.56
C ILE A 150 -3.35 -1.64 1.80
N PHE A 151 -2.32 -1.16 2.50
CA PHE A 151 -0.94 -1.12 2.04
C PHE A 151 -0.28 -2.44 2.45
N THR A 152 -0.37 -3.43 1.55
CA THR A 152 0.25 -4.76 1.73
C THR A 152 1.77 -4.69 1.56
N SER A 153 2.48 -5.60 2.19
CA SER A 153 3.96 -5.67 2.15
C SER A 153 4.60 -4.31 2.47
N THR A 154 3.98 -3.53 3.37
CA THR A 154 4.38 -2.17 3.72
C THR A 154 4.45 -2.00 5.23
N ALA A 155 5.65 -1.76 5.75
CA ALA A 155 5.85 -1.52 7.16
C ALA A 155 5.48 -0.10 7.58
N VAL A 156 5.01 0.05 8.81
CA VAL A 156 4.84 1.36 9.44
C VAL A 156 6.09 1.66 10.25
N SER A 157 6.71 2.82 10.02
CA SER A 157 7.90 3.26 10.77
C SER A 157 7.91 4.78 10.94
N ILE A 158 9.05 5.29 11.41
CA ILE A 158 9.33 6.72 11.61
C ILE A 158 10.12 7.33 10.44
N ILE A 159 10.36 6.52 9.40
CA ILE A 159 11.16 6.85 8.23
C ILE A 159 10.63 6.08 7.02
N GLU A 160 10.66 6.72 5.85
CA GLU A 160 10.33 6.11 4.57
C GLU A 160 11.61 5.52 3.96
N LYS A 161 11.79 4.20 4.10
CA LYS A 161 12.92 3.47 3.52
C LYS A 161 12.57 1.99 3.30
N ASN A 162 13.47 1.26 2.65
CA ASN A 162 13.39 -0.18 2.62
C ASN A 162 13.95 -0.75 3.93
N LEU A 163 13.15 -1.53 4.65
CA LEU A 163 13.48 -2.14 5.94
C LEU A 163 13.64 -3.65 5.80
N THR A 164 14.55 -4.22 6.59
CA THR A 164 14.58 -5.66 6.82
C THR A 164 13.44 -6.03 7.77
N PHE A 165 12.57 -6.91 7.30
CA PHE A 165 11.44 -7.48 8.03
C PHE A 165 11.63 -8.97 8.18
N TYR A 166 11.46 -9.50 9.38
CA TYR A 166 11.66 -10.90 9.71
C TYR A 166 10.30 -11.60 9.66
N ILE A 167 10.21 -12.69 8.91
CA ILE A 167 8.97 -13.43 8.68
C ILE A 167 9.03 -14.80 9.35
N GLU A 168 7.87 -15.43 9.54
CA GLU A 168 7.75 -16.79 10.07
C GLU A 168 6.95 -17.71 9.13
N PRO A 169 7.56 -18.17 8.01
CA PRO A 169 6.94 -19.18 7.15
C PRO A 169 6.70 -20.47 7.96
N GLY A 170 5.56 -21.13 7.74
CA GLY A 170 5.20 -22.36 8.48
C GLY A 170 4.42 -22.11 9.77
N ASN A 171 4.15 -20.85 10.13
CA ASN A 171 3.33 -20.46 11.28
C ASN A 171 1.92 -19.97 10.86
N GLU A 172 1.33 -20.58 9.81
CA GLU A 172 0.04 -20.17 9.23
C GLU A 172 -1.12 -20.31 10.22
N ALA A 173 -1.06 -21.30 11.11
CA ALA A 173 -2.09 -21.54 12.13
C ALA A 173 -2.27 -20.36 13.09
N ASN A 174 -1.21 -19.58 13.31
CA ASN A 174 -1.20 -18.37 14.13
C ASN A 174 -1.04 -17.11 13.26
N ASN A 175 -1.36 -17.17 11.97
CA ASN A 175 -1.16 -16.07 11.00
C ASN A 175 0.22 -15.39 11.06
N GLN A 176 1.27 -16.13 11.39
CA GLN A 176 2.63 -15.60 11.45
C GLN A 176 2.83 -14.43 12.45
N TRP A 177 2.17 -14.45 13.61
CA TRP A 177 2.31 -13.43 14.67
C TRP A 177 3.75 -13.04 15.01
N GLY A 178 4.74 -13.95 14.92
CA GLY A 178 6.12 -13.58 15.21
C GLY A 178 6.84 -12.78 14.12
N ALA A 179 6.15 -12.29 13.08
CA ALA A 179 6.77 -11.49 12.02
C ALA A 179 6.91 -10.03 12.46
N SER A 180 8.13 -9.45 12.39
CA SER A 180 8.37 -8.10 12.88
C SER A 180 9.58 -7.40 12.25
N LEU A 181 9.73 -6.10 12.55
CA LEU A 181 10.94 -5.33 12.25
C LEU A 181 12.08 -5.58 13.26
N GLU A 182 11.81 -6.30 14.35
CA GLU A 182 12.82 -6.58 15.35
C GLU A 182 13.83 -7.60 14.85
N ALA A 183 15.12 -7.30 15.05
CA ALA A 183 16.19 -8.14 14.53
C ALA A 183 16.15 -9.55 15.12
N ASN A 184 15.97 -10.57 14.27
CA ASN A 184 16.05 -11.97 14.68
C ASN A 184 16.82 -12.81 13.67
N ILE A 185 18.07 -13.13 14.01
CA ILE A 185 19.01 -13.84 13.12
C ILE A 185 18.52 -15.27 12.79
N LYS A 186 17.61 -15.84 13.59
CA LYS A 186 17.08 -17.20 13.35
C LYS A 186 15.89 -17.22 12.41
N LYS A 187 15.27 -16.07 12.13
CA LYS A 187 14.10 -15.96 11.26
C LYS A 187 14.54 -15.58 9.84
N PRO A 188 13.91 -16.15 8.80
CA PRO A 188 14.08 -15.64 7.45
C PRO A 188 13.67 -14.18 7.38
N SER A 189 14.35 -13.39 6.55
CA SER A 189 14.09 -11.97 6.40
C SER A 189 13.84 -11.59 4.95
N ILE A 190 13.08 -10.52 4.76
CA ILE A 190 12.75 -9.93 3.48
C ILE A 190 12.84 -8.41 3.58
N ILE A 191 13.11 -7.75 2.46
CA ILE A 191 13.09 -6.29 2.39
C ILE A 191 11.69 -5.82 2.03
N VAL A 192 11.10 -4.96 2.86
CA VAL A 192 9.79 -4.33 2.62
C VAL A 192 9.93 -2.80 2.63
N PRO A 193 9.19 -2.06 1.80
CA PRO A 193 9.08 -0.61 1.95
C PRO A 193 8.44 -0.25 3.30
N SER A 194 8.84 0.87 3.87
CA SER A 194 8.18 1.49 5.02
C SER A 194 7.65 2.87 4.71
N ILE A 195 6.62 3.28 5.42
CA ILE A 195 6.17 4.68 5.47
C ILE A 195 6.74 5.37 6.72
N ASP A 196 6.99 6.67 6.61
CA ASP A 196 7.01 7.56 7.78
C ASP A 196 5.56 7.90 8.16
N ILE A 197 5.10 7.34 9.28
CA ILE A 197 3.73 7.49 9.76
C ILE A 197 3.35 8.95 9.99
N VAL A 198 4.27 9.82 10.43
CA VAL A 198 3.96 11.22 10.71
C VAL A 198 3.75 11.96 9.39
N SER A 199 4.65 11.79 8.44
CA SER A 199 4.53 12.40 7.12
C SER A 199 3.29 11.91 6.38
N TRP A 200 3.03 10.60 6.42
CA TRP A 200 1.82 10.01 5.82
C TRP A 200 0.54 10.54 6.47
N PHE A 201 0.47 10.61 7.80
CA PHE A 201 -0.71 11.07 8.54
C PHE A 201 -1.00 12.55 8.27
N LYS A 202 0.01 13.42 8.29
CA LYS A 202 -0.15 14.84 7.94
C LYS A 202 -0.71 15.00 6.52
N LYS A 203 -0.09 14.31 5.56
CA LYS A 203 -0.45 14.41 4.14
C LYS A 203 -1.83 13.85 3.82
N THR A 204 -2.19 12.72 4.43
CA THR A 204 -3.35 11.91 4.01
C THR A 204 -4.54 12.08 4.94
N VAL A 205 -4.29 12.20 6.25
CA VAL A 205 -5.35 12.26 7.26
C VAL A 205 -5.67 13.72 7.58
N LEU A 206 -4.70 14.52 8.02
CA LEU A 206 -4.98 15.90 8.44
C LEU A 206 -5.39 16.82 7.28
N ASN A 207 -4.80 16.62 6.11
CA ASN A 207 -5.08 17.46 4.94
C ASN A 207 -6.27 16.97 4.10
N ARG A 208 -7.00 15.94 4.54
CA ARG A 208 -8.16 15.42 3.80
C ARG A 208 -9.28 16.46 3.75
N LYS A 209 -10.03 16.49 2.64
CA LYS A 209 -11.24 17.31 2.53
C LYS A 209 -12.38 16.65 3.30
N ILE A 210 -12.78 17.24 4.42
CA ILE A 210 -13.98 16.83 5.16
C ILE A 210 -15.22 17.38 4.43
N PRO A 211 -16.28 16.58 4.21
CA PRO A 211 -17.46 17.09 3.51
C PRO A 211 -18.12 18.27 4.25
N PRO A 212 -18.70 19.24 3.53
CA PRO A 212 -19.38 20.38 4.15
C PRO A 212 -20.63 19.92 4.93
N GLY A 213 -20.95 20.60 6.03
CA GLY A 213 -22.12 20.31 6.85
C GLY A 213 -21.89 19.33 8.00
N PHE A 214 -20.70 18.72 8.12
CA PHE A 214 -20.35 17.88 9.26
C PHE A 214 -19.58 18.69 10.31
N ALA A 215 -20.16 18.79 11.51
CA ALA A 215 -19.55 19.49 12.65
C ALA A 215 -18.47 18.66 13.37
N SER A 216 -18.43 17.34 13.13
CA SER A 216 -17.50 16.42 13.79
C SER A 216 -16.95 15.38 12.81
N SER A 217 -15.64 15.17 12.93
CA SER A 217 -14.91 14.08 12.29
C SER A 217 -14.15 13.34 13.38
N LYS A 218 -14.08 12.02 13.27
CA LYS A 218 -13.40 11.17 14.27
C LYS A 218 -12.36 10.28 13.64
N ILE A 219 -11.24 10.11 14.35
CA ILE A 219 -10.14 9.26 13.94
C ILE A 219 -9.89 8.23 15.05
N MET A 220 -9.94 6.95 14.69
CA MET A 220 -9.55 5.84 15.56
C MET A 220 -8.37 5.10 14.93
N MET A 221 -7.44 4.64 15.77
CA MET A 221 -6.24 3.93 15.34
C MET A 221 -6.03 2.67 16.18
N LYS A 222 -5.76 1.54 15.52
CA LYS A 222 -5.11 0.36 16.13
C LYS A 222 -3.60 0.48 15.90
N ILE A 223 -2.81 0.17 16.92
CA ILE A 223 -1.36 0.01 16.81
C ILE A 223 -0.99 -1.36 17.36
N ASP A 224 -0.58 -2.24 16.46
CA ASP A 224 -0.20 -3.60 16.78
C ASP A 224 0.77 -4.11 15.69
N ILE A 225 1.97 -3.56 15.71
CA ILE A 225 3.02 -3.77 14.70
C ILE A 225 4.21 -4.54 15.27
N GLU A 226 3.92 -5.46 16.19
CA GLU A 226 4.82 -6.50 16.69
C GLU A 226 6.19 -5.95 17.13
N GLY A 227 6.20 -4.98 18.05
CA GLY A 227 7.40 -4.47 18.72
C GLY A 227 7.88 -3.09 18.24
N HIS A 228 7.31 -2.56 17.15
CA HIS A 228 7.62 -1.20 16.70
C HIS A 228 6.65 -0.13 17.26
N ASP A 229 5.68 -0.55 18.07
CA ASP A 229 4.57 0.24 18.60
C ASP A 229 5.02 1.40 19.49
N PRO A 230 5.92 1.23 20.48
CA PRO A 230 6.32 2.32 21.36
C PRO A 230 7.06 3.42 20.61
N ILE A 231 7.87 3.05 19.61
CA ILE A 231 8.64 4.00 18.79
C ILE A 231 7.69 4.82 17.91
N VAL A 232 6.74 4.15 17.24
CA VAL A 232 5.73 4.81 16.41
C VAL A 232 4.88 5.75 17.25
N LEU A 233 4.37 5.30 18.40
CA LEU A 233 3.52 6.10 19.25
C LEU A 233 4.26 7.29 19.87
N ALA A 234 5.51 7.10 20.32
CA ALA A 234 6.37 8.20 20.76
C ALA A 234 6.59 9.24 19.65
N ASN A 235 6.81 8.79 18.41
CA ASN A 235 6.99 9.70 17.27
C ASN A 235 5.71 10.49 16.96
N LEU A 236 4.53 9.88 17.08
CA LEU A 236 3.24 10.57 16.93
C LEU A 236 3.05 11.66 18.00
N ILE A 237 3.48 11.39 19.24
CA ILE A 237 3.40 12.35 20.36
C ILE A 237 4.34 13.53 20.11
N LEU A 238 5.62 13.26 19.84
CA LEU A 238 6.65 14.29 19.63
C LEU A 238 6.35 15.20 18.44
N ASN A 239 5.57 14.71 17.47
CA ASN A 239 5.17 15.48 16.29
C ASN A 239 3.76 16.09 16.39
N GLY A 240 3.11 16.02 17.55
CA GLY A 240 1.78 16.59 17.79
C GLY A 240 0.62 15.88 17.08
N ILE A 241 0.87 14.71 16.47
CA ILE A 241 -0.15 13.93 15.76
C ILE A 241 -1.04 13.17 16.72
N TYR A 242 -0.48 12.69 17.83
CA TYR A 242 -1.21 11.94 18.85
C TYR A 242 -2.53 12.63 19.22
N CYS A 243 -2.48 13.92 19.53
CA CYS A 243 -3.65 14.72 19.95
C CYS A 243 -4.69 14.98 18.86
N SER A 244 -4.40 14.64 17.61
CA SER A 244 -5.35 14.70 16.50
C SER A 244 -6.15 13.40 16.34
N ILE A 245 -5.85 12.36 17.12
CA ILE A 245 -6.53 11.07 17.10
C ILE A 245 -7.46 10.98 18.30
N ASP A 246 -8.73 10.59 18.12
CA ASP A 246 -9.69 10.53 19.22
C ASP A 246 -9.46 9.31 20.13
N LEU A 247 -9.12 8.17 19.51
CA LEU A 247 -8.87 6.93 20.23
C LEU A 247 -7.76 6.12 19.56
N ILE A 248 -6.80 5.70 20.36
CA ILE A 248 -5.77 4.73 20.00
C ILE A 248 -5.95 3.51 20.88
N TYR A 249 -5.87 2.31 20.31
CA TYR A 249 -5.76 1.08 21.10
C TYR A 249 -4.65 0.18 20.58
N GLY A 250 -4.06 -0.62 21.46
CA GLY A 250 -2.97 -1.55 21.15
C GLY A 250 -2.51 -2.33 22.38
N GLU A 251 -1.66 -3.32 22.15
CA GLU A 251 -1.23 -4.28 23.19
C GLU A 251 0.14 -3.94 23.78
N HIS A 252 1.15 -3.69 22.94
CA HIS A 252 2.57 -3.76 23.32
C HIS A 252 3.13 -2.47 23.95
N PHE A 253 2.46 -1.94 24.97
CA PHE A 253 2.92 -0.78 25.73
C PHE A 253 3.38 -1.18 27.13
N ASP A 254 4.69 -1.09 27.41
CA ASP A 254 5.21 -1.37 28.75
C ASP A 254 4.68 -0.38 29.80
N LYS A 255 4.64 -0.79 31.08
CA LYS A 255 4.08 0.03 32.16
C LYS A 255 4.76 1.39 32.33
N LYS A 256 6.04 1.53 31.97
CA LYS A 256 6.74 2.83 32.04
C LYS A 256 6.19 3.77 30.97
N PHE A 257 6.02 3.26 29.76
CA PHE A 257 5.38 3.98 28.67
C PHE A 257 3.95 4.37 29.05
N GLN A 258 3.16 3.44 29.59
CA GLN A 258 1.78 3.73 30.02
C GLN A 258 1.71 4.87 31.05
N ASN A 259 2.58 4.83 32.06
CA ASN A 259 2.67 5.87 33.08
C ASN A 259 3.06 7.22 32.46
N ALA A 260 4.02 7.25 31.54
CA ALA A 260 4.42 8.47 30.85
C ALA A 260 3.25 9.11 30.07
N ILE A 261 2.46 8.29 29.36
CA ILE A 261 1.27 8.76 28.64
C ILE A 261 0.19 9.25 29.61
N SER A 262 -0.02 8.58 30.74
CA SER A 262 -1.01 9.04 31.72
C SER A 262 -0.68 10.42 32.29
N VAL A 263 0.61 10.73 32.47
CA VAL A 263 1.05 12.07 32.89
C VAL A 263 0.74 13.09 31.78
N LEU A 264 1.07 12.77 30.53
CA LEU A 264 0.73 13.64 29.39
C LEU A 264 -0.78 13.92 29.32
N GLN A 265 -1.62 12.89 29.46
CA GLN A 265 -3.07 13.01 29.41
C GLN A 265 -3.63 13.80 30.61
N GLN A 266 -3.06 13.62 31.80
CA GLN A 266 -3.50 14.32 33.01
C GLN A 266 -3.25 15.82 32.94
N TYR A 267 -2.11 16.24 32.37
CA TYR A 267 -1.70 17.64 32.37
C TYR A 267 -1.96 18.37 31.04
N SER A 268 -2.47 17.68 30.01
CA SER A 268 -2.82 18.31 28.74
C SER A 268 -4.27 18.79 28.73
N ASN A 269 -4.46 20.11 28.68
CA ASN A 269 -5.79 20.72 28.54
C ASN A 269 -6.32 20.66 27.09
N SER A 270 -5.46 20.36 26.11
CA SER A 270 -5.80 20.39 24.68
C SER A 270 -5.86 19.01 24.04
N CYS A 271 -5.15 18.01 24.59
CA CYS A 271 -5.09 16.66 24.04
C CYS A 271 -6.20 15.78 24.61
N LYS A 272 -7.14 15.35 23.75
CA LYS A 272 -8.30 14.53 24.17
C LYS A 272 -8.20 13.06 23.77
N THR A 273 -7.05 12.64 23.24
CA THR A 273 -6.80 11.27 22.79
C THR A 273 -6.90 10.28 23.93
N LYS A 274 -7.78 9.29 23.75
CA LYS A 274 -7.86 8.14 24.65
C LYS A 274 -6.90 7.06 24.16
N LEU A 275 -6.05 6.55 25.05
CA LEU A 275 -5.22 5.39 24.79
C LEU A 275 -5.78 4.22 25.59
N ILE A 276 -6.15 3.14 24.90
CA ILE A 276 -6.72 1.92 25.49
C ILE A 276 -5.74 0.78 25.30
N TYR A 277 -5.35 0.14 26.41
CA TYR A 277 -4.55 -1.07 26.38
C TYR A 277 -5.47 -2.25 26.17
N MET A 278 -5.47 -2.79 24.96
CA MET A 278 -6.34 -3.89 24.57
C MET A 278 -5.71 -4.64 23.42
N ASP A 279 -5.65 -5.95 23.58
CA ASP A 279 -5.52 -6.88 22.49
C ASP A 279 -6.90 -7.51 22.19
N ASP A 280 -7.25 -7.58 20.91
CA ASP A 280 -8.47 -8.26 20.45
C ASP A 280 -8.15 -9.23 19.31
N GLU A 281 -7.26 -10.19 19.55
CA GLU A 281 -7.02 -11.35 18.68
C GLU A 281 -8.20 -12.35 18.60
N SER A 282 -9.38 -11.99 19.09
CA SER A 282 -10.57 -12.82 18.88
C SER A 282 -10.81 -12.97 17.36
N TYR A 283 -11.10 -14.21 16.95
CA TYR A 283 -11.34 -14.58 15.54
C TYR A 283 -10.11 -14.51 14.62
N HIS A 284 -8.88 -14.41 15.16
CA HIS A 284 -7.65 -14.40 14.35
C HIS A 284 -7.54 -15.61 13.42
N ASN A 285 -7.99 -16.81 13.82
CA ASN A 285 -7.90 -18.01 13.00
C ASN A 285 -9.05 -18.14 11.96
N LYS A 286 -10.00 -17.21 11.93
CA LYS A 286 -11.18 -17.28 11.05
C LYS A 286 -10.94 -16.53 9.76
N ARG A 287 -10.01 -17.02 8.92
CA ARG A 287 -10.00 -16.64 7.51
C ARG A 287 -11.31 -17.11 6.89
N PHE A 288 -12.14 -16.16 6.51
CA PHE A 288 -13.45 -16.45 5.94
C PHE A 288 -13.32 -16.57 4.42
N PRO A 289 -14.05 -17.50 3.78
CA PRO A 289 -14.24 -17.42 2.34
C PRO A 289 -14.93 -16.08 2.02
N PHE A 290 -14.42 -15.36 1.01
CA PHE A 290 -15.03 -14.12 0.50
C PHE A 290 -16.22 -14.38 -0.44
N ILE A 291 -16.65 -15.64 -0.55
CA ILE A 291 -17.81 -16.06 -1.31
C ILE A 291 -19.02 -15.92 -0.39
N ILE A 292 -19.90 -14.98 -0.73
CA ILE A 292 -21.23 -14.89 -0.14
C ILE A 292 -22.09 -15.85 -0.96
N ASP A 293 -22.66 -16.86 -0.34
CA ASP A 293 -23.75 -17.62 -0.95
C ASP A 293 -24.91 -16.64 -1.18
N ASN A 294 -25.20 -16.37 -2.46
CA ASN A 294 -26.29 -15.47 -2.89
C ASN A 294 -27.67 -15.96 -2.42
#